data_AF-Q6IT43-F1
#
_entry.id   AF-Q6IT43-F1
#
_cell.length_a   1.000
_cell.length_b   1.000
_cell.length_c   1.000
_cell.angle_alpha   90.00
_cell.angle_beta   90.00
_cell.angle_gamma   90.00
#
_symmetry.space_group_name_H-M   'P 1'
#
loop_
_entity.id
_entity.type
_entity.pdbx_description
1 polymer ?
#
loop_
_entity_poly.entity_id
_entity_poly.type
_entity_poly.pdbx_seq_one_letter_code
_entity_poly.pdbx_strand_id
1 'polypeptide(L)'
;GDGKLGAILTPNDGRCHLEDNLYKSGNEFDYPSVGQLAHKLAESNIQPIFAVTKKMVKTYEKLTEIIPKSAVGELSEDSKNVVELIKNAYNKLSSRVFLDHSTLPDTLKVTYDSFCSNRVSQVDQPRGDCDGVQINVPITFQVKVTATECIQQQSFTIRALGFTDTVTVRVLPQCECQCRDASRD
;
A
#
# COMPACT_ATOMS: atom_id res chain seq x y z
N GLY A 1 15.66 14.03 -14.46
CA GLY A 1 16.39 13.25 -13.45
C GLY A 1 17.80 13.05 -13.93
N ASP A 2 18.41 11.93 -13.54
CA ASP A 2 19.81 11.61 -13.85
C ASP A 2 20.04 11.39 -15.36
N GLY A 3 19.00 11.00 -16.11
CA GLY A 3 19.03 10.86 -17.57
C GLY A 3 19.35 12.15 -18.32
N LYS A 4 19.17 13.32 -17.68
CA LYS A 4 19.58 14.62 -18.25
C LYS A 4 21.06 14.66 -18.60
N LEU A 5 21.92 13.96 -17.85
CA LEU A 5 23.36 13.86 -18.14
C LEU A 5 23.65 13.13 -19.46
N GLY A 6 22.76 12.22 -19.87
CA GLY A 6 22.84 11.48 -21.14
C GLY A 6 21.97 12.08 -22.25
N ALA A 7 21.48 13.32 -22.09
CA ALA A 7 20.51 13.95 -23.00
C ALA A 7 19.16 13.21 -23.13
N ILE A 8 18.82 12.35 -22.17
CA ILE A 8 17.53 11.67 -22.09
C ILE A 8 16.58 12.54 -21.26
N LEU A 9 15.61 13.16 -21.93
CA LEU A 9 14.69 14.12 -21.32
C LEU A 9 13.24 13.59 -21.20
N THR A 10 12.93 12.49 -21.89
CA THR A 10 11.61 11.86 -21.86
C THR A 10 11.42 11.16 -20.51
N PRO A 11 10.40 11.51 -19.71
CA PRO A 11 10.13 10.81 -18.45
C PRO A 11 9.74 9.35 -18.69
N ASN A 12 9.99 8.49 -17.69
CA ASN A 12 9.49 7.12 -17.71
C ASN A 12 7.97 7.08 -17.80
N ASP A 13 7.41 6.28 -18.73
CA ASP A 13 5.97 6.20 -18.97
C ASP A 13 5.25 5.13 -18.13
N GLY A 14 5.98 4.36 -17.32
CA GLY A 14 5.44 3.32 -16.45
C GLY A 14 4.94 2.07 -17.20
N ARG A 15 5.31 1.90 -18.48
CA ARG A 15 4.91 0.75 -19.31
C ARG A 15 6.07 -0.23 -19.51
N CYS A 16 5.74 -1.43 -19.96
CA CYS A 16 6.72 -2.46 -20.28
C CYS A 16 7.25 -2.25 -21.71
N HIS A 17 8.57 -2.11 -21.85
CA HIS A 17 9.28 -2.03 -23.14
C HIS A 17 10.33 -3.14 -23.27
N LEU A 18 9.95 -4.36 -22.87
CA LEU A 18 10.80 -5.54 -23.04
C LEU A 18 10.66 -6.11 -24.44
N GLU A 19 11.79 -6.28 -25.12
CA GLU A 19 11.91 -7.01 -26.37
C GLU A 19 13.00 -8.08 -26.21
N ASP A 20 12.70 -9.33 -26.51
CA ASP A 20 13.64 -10.45 -26.33
C ASP A 20 14.21 -10.55 -24.90
N ASN A 21 13.38 -10.25 -23.89
CA ASN A 21 13.76 -10.14 -22.48
C ASN A 21 14.81 -9.06 -22.15
N LEU A 22 15.04 -8.11 -23.07
CA LEU A 22 15.94 -6.97 -22.89
C LEU A 22 15.15 -5.67 -22.90
N TYR A 23 15.54 -4.74 -22.02
CA TYR A 23 14.98 -3.40 -22.00
C TYR A 23 15.70 -2.52 -23.05
N LYS A 24 15.29 -2.65 -24.32
CA LYS A 24 15.96 -1.97 -25.44
C LYS A 24 15.72 -0.45 -25.48
N SER A 25 14.57 0.01 -24.97
CA SER A 25 14.23 1.45 -24.85
C SER A 25 14.89 2.16 -23.66
N GLY A 26 15.94 1.58 -23.04
CA GLY A 26 16.61 2.18 -21.90
C GLY A 26 17.27 3.53 -22.14
N ASN A 27 17.58 3.86 -23.40
CA ASN A 27 18.15 5.15 -23.79
C ASN A 27 17.09 6.16 -24.26
N GLU A 28 15.82 5.77 -24.29
CA GLU A 28 14.71 6.62 -24.78
C GLU A 28 14.00 7.32 -23.62
N PHE A 29 14.02 6.73 -22.43
CA PHE A 29 13.31 7.18 -21.23
C PHE A 29 14.27 7.38 -20.04
N ASP A 30 14.06 8.44 -19.27
CA ASP A 30 14.76 8.72 -18.01
C ASP A 30 14.39 7.68 -16.93
N TYR A 31 15.16 7.64 -15.86
CA TYR A 31 14.89 6.80 -14.69
C TYR A 31 13.53 7.13 -14.08
N PRO A 32 12.79 6.12 -13.56
CA PRO A 32 11.54 6.37 -12.84
C PRO A 32 11.82 7.14 -11.55
N SER A 33 10.87 7.98 -11.15
CA SER A 33 10.92 8.60 -9.82
C SER A 33 10.62 7.57 -8.72
N VAL A 34 11.08 7.83 -7.49
CA VAL A 34 10.78 6.95 -6.33
C VAL A 34 9.27 6.80 -6.12
N GLY A 35 8.51 7.88 -6.26
CA GLY A 35 7.05 7.85 -6.13
C GLY A 35 6.36 7.07 -7.23
N GLN A 36 6.84 7.17 -8.48
CA GLN A 36 6.32 6.37 -9.60
C GLN A 36 6.55 4.87 -9.37
N LEU A 37 7.74 4.50 -8.89
CA LEU A 37 8.03 3.11 -8.54
C LEU A 37 7.17 2.63 -7.37
N ALA A 38 7.03 3.44 -6.31
CA ALA A 38 6.18 3.11 -5.16
C ALA A 38 4.73 2.84 -5.57
N HIS A 39 4.18 3.69 -6.45
CA HIS A 39 2.83 3.52 -6.96
C HIS A 39 2.69 2.23 -7.78
N LYS A 40 3.61 1.96 -8.72
CA LYS A 40 3.53 0.78 -9.59
C LYS A 40 3.71 -0.53 -8.82
N LEU A 41 4.59 -0.55 -7.81
CA LEU A 41 4.79 -1.68 -6.92
C LEU A 41 3.53 -1.98 -6.10
N ALA A 42 2.91 -0.95 -5.52
CA ALA A 42 1.66 -1.07 -4.77
C ALA A 42 0.50 -1.55 -5.65
N GLU A 43 0.34 -0.97 -6.85
CA GLU A 43 -0.67 -1.38 -7.84
C GLU A 43 -0.52 -2.85 -8.23
N SER A 44 0.72 -3.32 -8.39
CA SER A 44 1.03 -4.70 -8.81
C SER A 44 1.14 -5.69 -7.63
N ASN A 45 0.89 -5.24 -6.40
CA ASN A 45 1.07 -6.03 -5.18
C ASN A 45 2.47 -6.66 -5.01
N ILE A 46 3.52 -5.94 -5.43
CA ILE A 46 4.92 -6.39 -5.36
C ILE A 46 5.60 -5.72 -4.16
N GLN A 47 6.20 -6.53 -3.28
CA GLN A 47 6.89 -6.08 -2.06
C GLN A 47 8.41 -6.24 -2.22
N PRO A 48 9.18 -5.15 -2.43
CA PRO A 48 10.61 -5.26 -2.64
C PRO A 48 11.36 -5.54 -1.33
N ILE A 49 12.34 -6.43 -1.41
CA ILE A 49 13.35 -6.65 -0.36
C ILE A 49 14.68 -6.11 -0.87
N PHE A 50 15.15 -5.02 -0.25
CA PHE A 50 16.43 -4.41 -0.57
C PHE A 50 17.55 -5.12 0.20
N ALA A 51 18.20 -6.08 -0.44
CA ALA A 51 19.41 -6.72 0.06
C ALA A 51 20.64 -5.91 -0.40
N VAL A 52 21.19 -5.10 0.49
CA VAL A 52 22.25 -4.13 0.15
C VAL A 52 23.42 -4.23 1.11
N THR A 53 24.62 -3.84 0.67
CA THR A 53 25.80 -3.84 1.55
C THR A 53 25.63 -2.85 2.70
N LYS A 54 26.37 -3.07 3.79
CA LYS A 54 26.28 -2.27 5.04
C LYS A 54 26.29 -0.76 4.84
N LYS A 55 27.10 -0.28 3.88
CA LYS A 55 27.23 1.16 3.58
C LYS A 55 25.94 1.77 3.04
N MET A 56 25.12 0.98 2.36
CA MET A 56 23.90 1.44 1.68
C MET A 56 22.64 1.28 2.53
N VAL A 57 22.67 0.50 3.62
CA VAL A 57 21.50 0.19 4.46
C VAL A 57 20.72 1.45 4.84
N LYS A 58 21.39 2.45 5.43
CA LYS A 58 20.74 3.71 5.86
C LYS A 58 20.10 4.50 4.72
N THR A 59 20.64 4.39 3.51
CA THR A 59 20.08 5.05 2.33
C THR A 59 18.78 4.38 1.90
N TYR A 60 18.76 3.04 1.89
CA TYR A 60 17.58 2.27 1.51
C TYR A 60 16.50 2.23 2.60
N GLU A 61 16.88 2.39 3.86
CA GLU A 61 15.90 2.55 4.96
C GLU A 61 14.99 3.75 4.72
N LYS A 62 15.52 4.86 4.19
CA LYS A 62 14.70 6.03 3.81
C LYS A 62 13.69 5.74 2.69
N LEU A 63 13.99 4.78 1.81
CA LEU A 63 13.03 4.38 0.77
C LEU A 63 11.84 3.62 1.37
N THR A 64 12.00 2.97 2.51
CA THR A 64 10.89 2.27 3.19
C THR A 64 9.85 3.22 3.77
N GLU A 65 10.19 4.50 3.93
CA GLU A 65 9.22 5.55 4.31
C GLU A 65 8.29 5.91 3.16
N ILE A 66 8.76 5.77 1.91
CA ILE A 66 8.04 6.16 0.69
C ILE A 66 7.37 4.95 0.02
N ILE A 67 8.05 3.79 0.02
CA ILE A 67 7.57 2.54 -0.57
C ILE A 67 6.97 1.68 0.54
N PRO A 68 5.63 1.63 0.68
CA PRO A 68 4.99 0.80 1.69
C PRO A 68 5.31 -0.67 1.44
N LYS A 69 5.32 -1.48 2.51
CA LYS A 69 5.55 -2.93 2.43
C LYS A 69 6.86 -3.28 1.70
N SER A 70 7.93 -2.56 2.05
CA SER A 70 9.30 -2.86 1.66
C SER A 70 10.16 -3.18 2.88
N ALA A 71 11.22 -3.95 2.69
CA ALA A 71 12.16 -4.31 3.75
C ALA A 71 13.60 -4.13 3.28
N VAL A 72 14.50 -3.81 4.21
CA VAL A 72 15.94 -3.67 3.95
C VAL A 72 16.68 -4.69 4.79
N GLY A 73 17.68 -5.33 4.20
CA GLY A 73 18.58 -6.24 4.90
C GLY A 73 20.03 -6.01 4.47
N GLU A 74 20.95 -6.15 5.43
CA GLU A 74 22.38 -6.09 5.17
C GLU A 74 22.83 -7.39 4.48
N LEU A 75 23.23 -7.28 3.22
CA LEU A 75 23.85 -8.37 2.48
C LEU A 75 25.36 -8.37 2.74
N SER A 76 25.90 -9.51 3.14
CA SER A 76 27.34 -9.71 3.24
C SER A 76 27.97 -9.62 1.86
N GLU A 77 29.23 -9.18 1.78
CA GLU A 77 29.94 -9.02 0.48
C GLU A 77 30.05 -10.34 -0.30
N ASP A 78 30.02 -11.49 0.39
CA ASP A 78 30.00 -12.82 -0.22
C ASP A 78 28.59 -13.39 -0.44
N SER A 79 27.55 -12.60 -0.16
CA SER A 79 26.12 -12.92 -0.32
C SER A 79 25.65 -14.20 0.40
N LYS A 80 26.45 -14.78 1.31
CA LYS A 80 26.11 -16.07 1.96
C LYS A 80 24.91 -15.99 2.89
N ASN A 81 24.61 -14.80 3.42
CA ASN A 81 23.50 -14.58 4.34
C ASN A 81 22.16 -14.27 3.64
N VAL A 82 22.07 -14.36 2.31
CA VAL A 82 20.87 -13.99 1.55
C VAL A 82 19.61 -14.77 1.97
N VAL A 83 19.76 -16.06 2.31
CA VAL A 83 18.61 -16.90 2.72
C VAL A 83 18.04 -16.43 4.06
N GLU A 84 18.90 -16.12 5.02
CA GLU A 84 18.48 -15.60 6.33
C GLU A 84 17.89 -14.20 6.19
N LEU A 85 18.48 -13.36 5.33
CA LEU A 85 17.97 -12.04 5.00
C LEU A 85 16.53 -12.12 4.47
N ILE A 86 16.25 -13.01 3.51
CA ILE A 86 14.90 -13.18 2.96
C ILE A 86 13.92 -13.63 4.05
N LYS A 87 14.29 -14.56 4.92
CA LYS A 87 13.44 -14.99 6.05
C LYS A 87 13.11 -13.82 6.98
N ASN A 88 14.11 -13.05 7.37
CA ASN A 88 13.94 -11.90 8.27
C ASN A 88 13.11 -10.79 7.64
N ALA A 89 13.36 -10.50 6.35
CA ALA A 89 12.60 -9.53 5.58
C ALA A 89 11.14 -9.97 5.41
N TYR A 90 10.89 -11.23 5.09
CA TYR A 90 9.54 -11.79 5.01
C TYR A 90 8.80 -11.67 6.35
N ASN A 91 9.46 -12.04 7.46
CA ASN A 91 8.88 -11.89 8.79
C ASN A 91 8.50 -10.43 9.08
N LYS A 92 9.40 -9.49 8.77
CA LYS A 92 9.16 -8.04 8.92
C LYS A 92 8.03 -7.51 8.03
N LEU A 93 7.92 -8.01 6.80
CA LEU A 93 6.85 -7.64 5.88
C LEU A 93 5.50 -8.21 6.31
N SER A 94 5.49 -9.45 6.80
CA SER A 94 4.29 -10.12 7.29
C SER A 94 3.80 -9.55 8.64
N SER A 95 4.71 -9.02 9.45
CA SER A 95 4.37 -8.46 10.77
C SER A 95 3.75 -7.07 10.72
N ARG A 96 3.81 -6.36 9.58
CA ARG A 96 3.17 -5.05 9.44
C ARG A 96 2.03 -5.11 8.45
N VAL A 97 0.83 -4.81 8.93
CA VAL A 97 -0.41 -4.82 8.14
C VAL A 97 -0.91 -3.40 7.99
N PHE A 98 -1.04 -2.95 6.75
CA PHE A 98 -1.70 -1.70 6.41
C PHE A 98 -3.06 -2.00 5.80
N LEU A 99 -4.09 -1.32 6.27
CA LEU A 99 -5.43 -1.39 5.71
C LEU A 99 -5.77 -0.07 5.04
N ASP A 100 -6.12 -0.10 3.76
CA ASP A 100 -6.37 1.09 2.96
C ASP A 100 -7.55 0.89 1.99
N HIS A 101 -8.11 1.97 1.48
CA HIS A 101 -9.24 1.94 0.54
C HIS A 101 -8.85 2.44 -0.86
N SER A 102 -9.64 2.07 -1.86
CA SER A 102 -9.57 2.67 -3.19
C SER A 102 -9.88 4.18 -3.14
N THR A 103 -9.61 4.91 -4.22
CA THR A 103 -9.99 6.33 -4.36
C THR A 103 -11.48 6.52 -4.05
N LEU A 104 -11.79 7.55 -3.26
CA LEU A 104 -13.14 7.88 -2.82
C LEU A 104 -13.58 9.24 -3.41
N PRO A 105 -14.90 9.45 -3.59
CA PRO A 105 -15.43 10.78 -3.85
C PRO A 105 -15.31 11.67 -2.61
N ASP A 106 -15.23 12.99 -2.80
CA ASP A 106 -15.08 13.98 -1.71
C ASP A 106 -16.25 13.95 -0.69
N THR A 107 -17.39 13.38 -1.10
CA THR A 107 -18.60 13.22 -0.29
C THR A 107 -18.49 12.09 0.75
N LEU A 108 -17.47 11.23 0.64
CA LEU A 108 -17.19 10.14 1.58
C LEU A 108 -15.85 10.36 2.28
N LYS A 109 -15.89 10.28 3.61
CA LYS A 109 -14.69 10.22 4.45
C LYS A 109 -14.62 8.89 5.16
N VAL A 110 -13.46 8.24 5.09
CA VAL A 110 -13.19 6.98 5.77
C VAL A 110 -12.04 7.19 6.75
N THR A 111 -12.23 6.73 7.97
CA THR A 111 -11.17 6.67 9.00
C THR A 111 -11.11 5.28 9.60
N TYR A 112 -9.95 4.96 10.18
CA TYR A 112 -9.63 3.66 10.72
C TYR A 112 -9.16 3.78 12.16
N ASP A 113 -9.71 2.93 13.02
CA ASP A 113 -9.13 2.64 14.32
C ASP A 113 -8.43 1.27 14.24
N SER A 114 -7.16 1.22 14.62
CA SER A 114 -6.32 0.02 14.57
C SER A 114 -6.14 -0.53 15.98
N PHE A 115 -6.65 -1.73 16.24
CA PHE A 115 -6.49 -2.45 17.50
C PHE A 115 -5.51 -3.61 17.30
N CYS A 116 -4.24 -3.34 17.62
CA CYS A 116 -3.14 -4.24 17.33
C CYS A 116 -2.89 -5.22 18.49
N SER A 117 -2.29 -6.38 18.20
CA SER A 117 -2.00 -7.45 19.16
C SER A 117 -1.05 -7.02 20.29
N ASN A 118 -0.20 -6.03 20.03
CA ASN A 118 0.75 -5.43 20.97
C ASN A 118 0.12 -4.39 21.91
N ARG A 119 -1.23 -4.30 21.98
CA ARG A 119 -2.00 -3.32 22.77
C ARG A 119 -1.76 -1.86 22.36
N VAL A 120 -1.16 -1.63 21.20
CA VAL A 120 -1.13 -0.31 20.58
C VAL A 120 -2.48 -0.08 19.90
N SER A 121 -3.09 1.06 20.21
CA SER A 121 -4.32 1.50 19.58
C SER A 121 -4.09 2.85 18.92
N GLN A 122 -4.41 2.93 17.63
CA GLN A 122 -4.42 4.19 16.88
C GLN A 122 -5.86 4.46 16.45
N VAL A 123 -6.33 5.69 16.63
CA VAL A 123 -7.75 6.05 16.42
C VAL A 123 -7.83 7.18 15.39
N ASP A 124 -8.89 7.18 14.59
CA ASP A 124 -9.20 8.19 13.57
C ASP A 124 -8.07 8.47 12.58
N GLN A 125 -7.35 7.42 12.20
CA GLN A 125 -6.27 7.51 11.21
C GLN A 125 -6.82 7.40 9.78
N PRO A 126 -6.16 8.02 8.78
CA PRO A 126 -6.56 7.91 7.37
C PRO A 126 -6.34 6.51 6.79
N ARG A 127 -5.54 5.67 7.47
CA ARG A 127 -5.28 4.27 7.10
C ARG A 127 -5.13 3.43 8.36
N GLY A 128 -5.43 2.14 8.28
CA GLY A 128 -5.08 1.18 9.33
C GLY A 128 -3.59 0.88 9.32
N ASP A 129 -2.96 0.83 10.49
CA ASP A 129 -1.54 0.47 10.66
C ASP A 129 -1.37 -0.35 11.94
N CYS A 130 -1.03 -1.64 11.77
CA CYS A 130 -0.60 -2.49 12.87
C CYS A 130 0.78 -3.07 12.57
N ASP A 131 1.70 -2.89 13.51
CA ASP A 131 3.02 -3.50 13.50
C ASP A 131 3.13 -4.62 14.55
N GLY A 132 4.07 -5.55 14.36
CA GLY A 132 4.27 -6.69 15.24
C GLY A 132 3.15 -7.74 15.19
N VAL A 133 2.39 -7.81 14.10
CA VAL A 133 1.37 -8.82 13.85
C VAL A 133 2.01 -10.20 13.77
N GLN A 134 1.42 -11.18 14.46
CA GLN A 134 1.92 -12.55 14.50
C GLN A 134 0.99 -13.48 13.74
N ILE A 135 1.56 -14.56 13.20
CA ILE A 135 0.80 -15.62 12.54
C ILE A 135 -0.23 -16.18 13.54
N ASN A 136 -1.48 -16.35 13.09
CA ASN A 136 -2.61 -16.85 13.88
C ASN A 136 -3.04 -15.98 15.08
N VAL A 137 -2.58 -14.73 15.17
CA VAL A 137 -3.07 -13.77 16.17
C VAL A 137 -3.92 -12.72 15.46
N PRO A 138 -5.25 -12.70 15.67
CA PRO A 138 -6.11 -11.74 14.99
C PRO A 138 -5.88 -10.32 15.53
N ILE A 139 -6.02 -9.36 14.61
CA ILE A 139 -6.08 -7.92 14.91
C ILE A 139 -7.39 -7.37 14.36
N THR A 140 -7.86 -6.26 14.91
CA THR A 140 -9.15 -5.67 14.53
C THR A 140 -8.93 -4.25 14.02
N PHE A 141 -9.52 -3.96 12.85
CA PHE A 141 -9.65 -2.60 12.35
C PHE A 141 -11.11 -2.20 12.39
N GLN A 142 -11.43 -1.10 13.07
CA GLN A 142 -12.75 -0.50 13.03
C GLN A 142 -12.76 0.58 11.96
N VAL A 143 -13.59 0.39 10.94
CA VAL A 143 -13.74 1.32 9.83
C VAL A 143 -14.93 2.23 10.09
N LYS A 144 -14.71 3.54 10.06
CA LYS A 144 -15.77 4.56 10.17
C LYS A 144 -15.95 5.20 8.79
N VAL A 145 -17.18 5.17 8.27
CA VAL A 145 -17.52 5.77 6.98
C VAL A 145 -18.55 6.87 7.23
N THR A 146 -18.22 8.09 6.84
CA THR A 146 -19.07 9.27 7.03
C THR A 146 -19.36 9.89 5.67
N ALA A 147 -20.64 10.05 5.35
CA ALA A 147 -21.10 10.81 4.20
C ALA A 147 -21.41 12.26 4.62
N THR A 148 -20.98 13.24 3.83
CA THR A 148 -21.28 14.66 4.10
C THR A 148 -22.65 15.10 3.61
N GLU A 149 -23.26 14.32 2.71
CA GLU A 149 -24.55 14.59 2.08
C GLU A 149 -25.27 13.28 1.72
N CYS A 150 -26.51 13.40 1.24
CA CYS A 150 -27.27 12.28 0.69
C CYS A 150 -26.68 11.82 -0.64
N ILE A 151 -25.81 10.82 -0.57
CA ILE A 151 -25.11 10.25 -1.73
C ILE A 151 -26.01 9.31 -2.54
N GLN A 152 -25.63 9.07 -3.80
CA GLN A 152 -26.20 7.95 -4.56
C GLN A 152 -25.57 6.62 -4.11
N GLN A 153 -26.26 5.52 -4.42
CA GLN A 153 -25.71 4.18 -4.19
C GLN A 153 -24.38 4.03 -4.92
N GLN A 154 -23.35 3.64 -4.17
CA GLN A 154 -22.00 3.45 -4.69
C GLN A 154 -21.25 2.36 -3.93
N SER A 155 -20.06 2.01 -4.40
CA SER A 155 -19.21 1.02 -3.73
C SER A 155 -17.75 1.37 -3.86
N PHE A 156 -16.98 1.02 -2.83
CA PHE A 156 -15.52 1.10 -2.84
C PHE A 156 -14.93 -0.17 -2.22
N THR A 157 -13.63 -0.38 -2.40
CA THR A 157 -12.96 -1.57 -1.84
C THR A 157 -11.95 -1.16 -0.77
N ILE A 158 -11.91 -1.91 0.31
CA ILE A 158 -10.87 -1.87 1.33
C ILE A 158 -9.96 -3.08 1.13
N ARG A 159 -8.65 -2.89 1.21
CA ARG A 159 -7.64 -3.93 0.99
C ARG A 159 -6.55 -3.86 2.03
N ALA A 160 -6.02 -5.02 2.41
CA ALA A 160 -4.77 -5.07 3.15
C ALA A 160 -3.62 -4.96 2.14
N LEU A 161 -2.80 -3.91 2.25
CA LEU A 161 -1.68 -3.71 1.32
C LEU A 161 -0.72 -4.90 1.39
N GLY A 162 -0.31 -5.42 0.24
CA GLY A 162 0.52 -6.62 0.15
C GLY A 162 -0.26 -7.93 -0.04
N PHE A 163 -1.60 -7.90 0.06
CA PHE A 163 -2.47 -9.05 -0.11
C PHE A 163 -3.48 -8.82 -1.26
N THR A 164 -3.95 -9.92 -1.86
CA THR A 164 -4.96 -9.87 -2.94
C THR A 164 -6.39 -9.79 -2.40
N ASP A 165 -6.59 -10.06 -1.12
CA ASP A 165 -7.91 -10.08 -0.48
C ASP A 165 -8.51 -8.66 -0.42
N THR A 166 -9.82 -8.59 -0.69
CA THR A 166 -10.54 -7.31 -0.73
C THR A 166 -11.87 -7.42 0.00
N VAL A 167 -12.26 -6.34 0.67
CA VAL A 167 -13.58 -6.16 1.26
C VAL A 167 -14.31 -5.13 0.42
N THR A 168 -15.41 -5.54 -0.21
CA THR A 168 -16.25 -4.62 -1.00
C THR A 168 -17.30 -3.99 -0.09
N VAL A 169 -17.23 -2.67 0.06
CA VAL A 169 -18.17 -1.90 0.87
C VAL A 169 -19.20 -1.28 -0.06
N ARG A 170 -20.47 -1.68 0.11
CA ARG A 170 -21.61 -1.04 -0.57
C ARG A 170 -22.18 0.04 0.34
N VAL A 171 -22.28 1.25 -0.18
CA VAL A 171 -22.78 2.40 0.55
C VAL A 171 -24.15 2.77 0.01
N LEU A 172 -25.15 2.76 0.89
CA LEU A 172 -26.54 3.10 0.58
C LEU A 172 -26.93 4.36 1.35
N PRO A 173 -27.62 5.32 0.73
CA PRO A 173 -28.14 6.47 1.44
C PRO A 173 -29.27 6.07 2.39
N GLN A 174 -29.27 6.65 3.58
CA GLN A 174 -30.36 6.53 4.54
C GLN A 174 -30.94 7.92 4.82
N CYS A 175 -31.46 8.55 3.78
CA CYS A 175 -32.05 9.90 3.84
C CYS A 175 -33.58 9.90 3.90
N GLU A 176 -34.20 8.78 3.51
CA GLU A 176 -35.64 8.61 3.60
C GLU A 176 -36.02 8.10 5.00
N CYS A 177 -36.99 8.77 5.62
CA CYS A 177 -37.58 8.29 6.85
C CYS A 177 -38.51 7.11 6.53
N GLN A 178 -38.32 5.98 7.22
CA GLN A 178 -39.25 4.85 7.20
C GLN A 178 -40.47 5.17 8.06
N CYS A 179 -41.30 6.11 7.59
CA CYS A 179 -42.56 6.43 8.22
C CYS A 179 -43.52 5.23 8.10
N ARG A 180 -44.36 5.00 9.11
CA ARG A 180 -45.42 3.98 9.01
C ARG A 180 -46.43 4.44 7.96
N ASP A 181 -46.85 3.49 7.12
CA ASP A 181 -48.01 3.69 6.28
C ASP A 181 -49.20 4.04 7.16
N ALA A 182 -49.93 5.08 6.77
CA ALA A 182 -51.25 5.35 7.34
C ALA A 182 -52.19 4.24 6.86
N SER A 183 -52.18 3.11 7.57
CA SER A 183 -53.25 2.13 7.49
C SER A 183 -54.53 2.83 7.93
N ARG A 184 -55.28 3.24 6.92
CA ARG A 184 -56.66 3.72 6.90
C ARG A 184 -57.53 3.00 7.92
N ASP A 185 -58.13 3.78 8.82
CA ASP A 185 -59.40 3.42 9.47
C ASP A 185 -60.51 3.27 8.42
#